data_AF-A0A810L601-F1
#
_entry.id   AF-A0A810L601-F1
#
_cell.length_a   1.000
_cell.length_b   1.000
_cell.length_c   1.000
_cell.angle_alpha   90.00
_cell.angle_beta   90.00
_cell.angle_gamma   90.00
#
_symmetry.space_group_name_H-M   'P 1'
#
loop_
_entity.id
_entity.type
_entity.pdbx_description
1 polymer ?
#
loop_
_entity_poly.entity_id
_entity_poly.type
_entity_poly.pdbx_seq_one_letter_code
_entity_poly.pdbx_strand_id
1 'polypeptide(L)'
;MIALIALVVGVVVGFALEPTVPTGLQAYLPIAVVAALDAVTGGVRAWLRKEFNDKQFVISFVSNVLVAALMVYLGDKLGVGAQLSTGVVVVLGMRIFANVAAIRQTLFKA
;
A
#
# COMPACT_ATOMS: atom_id res chain seq x y z
N MET A 1 5.55 17.47 -0.22
CA MET A 1 5.18 17.73 -1.65
C MET A 1 5.90 16.80 -2.61
N ILE A 2 7.22 16.59 -2.46
CA ILE A 2 8.01 15.75 -3.37
C ILE A 2 7.48 14.30 -3.40
N ALA A 3 7.08 13.75 -2.26
CA ALA A 3 6.58 12.38 -2.17
C ALA A 3 5.26 12.16 -2.95
N LEU A 4 4.35 13.15 -2.91
CA LEU A 4 3.09 13.08 -3.65
C LEU A 4 3.34 13.13 -5.16
N ILE A 5 4.25 13.99 -5.61
CA ILE A 5 4.62 14.08 -7.03
C ILE A 5 5.26 12.78 -7.50
N ALA A 6 6.20 12.22 -6.72
CA ALA A 6 6.83 10.94 -7.03
C ALA A 6 5.81 9.79 -7.13
N LEU A 7 4.81 9.77 -6.25
CA LEU A 7 3.72 8.79 -6.30
C LEU A 7 2.90 8.94 -7.58
N VAL A 8 2.46 10.15 -7.92
CA VAL A 8 1.66 10.41 -9.13
C VAL A 8 2.45 10.04 -10.38
N VAL A 9 3.71 10.44 -10.47
CA VAL A 9 4.59 10.08 -11.59
C VAL A 9 4.77 8.57 -11.69
N GLY A 10 5.01 7.87 -10.56
CA GLY A 10 5.14 6.43 -10.54
C GLY A 10 3.89 5.69 -11.03
N VAL A 11 2.70 6.16 -10.63
CA VAL A 11 1.42 5.61 -11.11
C VAL A 11 1.26 5.84 -12.62
N VAL A 12 1.51 7.05 -13.11
CA VAL A 12 1.39 7.38 -14.53
C VAL A 12 2.36 6.56 -15.39
N VAL A 13 3.61 6.44 -14.95
CA VAL A 13 4.64 5.63 -15.63
C VAL A 13 4.25 4.14 -15.61
N GLY A 14 3.74 3.63 -14.50
CA GLY A 14 3.28 2.24 -14.40
C GLY A 14 2.13 1.91 -15.36
N PHE A 15 1.16 2.81 -15.50
CA PHE A 15 0.08 2.67 -16.48
C PHE A 15 0.57 2.82 -17.93
N ALA A 16 1.53 3.71 -18.20
CA ALA A 16 2.02 3.95 -19.56
C ALA A 16 2.93 2.83 -20.09
N LEU A 17 3.70 2.18 -19.21
CA LEU A 17 4.67 1.15 -19.60
C LEU A 17 4.08 -0.27 -19.62
N GLU A 18 2.89 -0.48 -19.03
CA GLU A 18 2.23 -1.79 -18.90
C GLU A 18 3.22 -2.96 -18.70
N PRO A 19 4.07 -2.91 -17.66
CA PRO A 19 5.12 -3.89 -17.49
C PRO A 19 4.51 -5.30 -17.36
N THR A 20 4.92 -6.20 -18.25
CA THR A 20 4.45 -7.58 -18.26
C THR A 20 5.06 -8.31 -17.06
N VAL A 21 4.21 -8.73 -16.13
CA VAL A 21 4.66 -9.36 -14.89
C VAL A 21 4.87 -10.87 -15.12
N PRO A 22 6.09 -11.40 -14.87
CA PRO A 22 6.37 -12.83 -14.95
C PRO A 22 5.43 -13.63 -14.05
N THR A 23 5.07 -14.85 -14.46
CA THR A 23 4.10 -15.71 -13.74
C THR A 23 4.42 -15.90 -12.26
N GLY A 24 5.70 -16.01 -11.89
CA GLY A 24 6.12 -16.13 -10.49
C GLY A 24 5.89 -14.89 -9.62
N LEU A 25 5.74 -13.70 -10.21
CA LEU A 25 5.51 -12.43 -9.50
C LEU A 25 4.04 -11.99 -9.50
N GLN A 26 3.17 -12.68 -10.26
CA GLN A 26 1.76 -12.33 -10.38
C GLN A 26 1.02 -12.39 -9.05
N ALA A 27 1.37 -13.33 -8.17
CA ALA A 27 0.77 -13.42 -6.84
C ALA A 27 1.16 -12.24 -5.93
N TYR A 28 2.33 -11.64 -6.13
CA TYR A 28 2.89 -10.59 -5.28
C TYR A 28 2.40 -9.19 -5.68
N LEU A 29 2.09 -9.00 -6.97
CA LEU A 29 1.72 -7.70 -7.51
C LEU A 29 0.46 -7.11 -6.85
N PRO A 30 -0.69 -7.83 -6.74
CA PRO A 30 -1.88 -7.28 -6.09
C PRO A 30 -1.61 -6.87 -4.64
N ILE A 31 -0.80 -7.65 -3.92
CA ILE A 31 -0.48 -7.39 -2.51
C ILE A 31 0.40 -6.15 -2.36
N ALA A 32 1.40 -6.00 -3.22
CA ALA A 32 2.23 -4.80 -3.27
C ALA A 32 1.39 -3.55 -3.58
N VAL A 33 0.44 -3.65 -4.51
CA VAL A 33 -0.49 -2.54 -4.84
C VAL A 33 -1.38 -2.21 -3.65
N VAL A 34 -1.97 -3.20 -2.98
CA VAL A 34 -2.81 -2.97 -1.79
C VAL A 34 -2.00 -2.36 -0.65
N ALA A 35 -0.76 -2.81 -0.41
CA ALA A 35 0.13 -2.25 0.59
C ALA A 35 0.52 -0.79 0.28
N ALA A 36 0.76 -0.48 -0.99
CA ALA A 36 0.99 0.88 -1.46
C ALA A 36 -0.25 1.76 -1.23
N LEU A 37 -1.45 1.27 -1.57
CA LEU A 37 -2.71 1.98 -1.33
C LEU A 37 -2.97 2.25 0.16
N ASP A 38 -2.65 1.30 1.04
CA ASP A 38 -2.71 1.51 2.49
C ASP A 38 -1.81 2.67 2.93
N ALA A 39 -0.56 2.72 2.46
CA ALA A 39 0.36 3.82 2.78
C ALA A 39 -0.16 5.18 2.23
N VAL A 40 -0.73 5.20 1.03
CA VAL A 40 -1.37 6.40 0.45
C VAL A 40 -2.54 6.87 1.30
N THR A 41 -3.44 5.97 1.69
CA THR A 41 -4.60 6.30 2.54
C THR A 41 -4.16 6.83 3.91
N GLY A 42 -3.11 6.24 4.50
CA GLY A 42 -2.50 6.75 5.73
C GLY A 42 -1.87 8.14 5.55
N GLY A 43 -1.22 8.38 4.41
CA GLY A 43 -0.67 9.69 4.04
C GLY A 43 -1.73 10.77 3.88
N VAL A 44 -2.84 10.47 3.19
CA VAL A 44 -3.99 11.39 3.05
C VAL A 44 -4.58 11.73 4.41
N ARG A 45 -4.73 10.74 5.30
CA ARG A 45 -5.19 10.96 6.68
C ARG A 45 -4.26 11.90 7.45
N ALA A 46 -2.94 11.70 7.37
CA ALA A 46 -1.95 12.56 8.02
C ALA A 46 -1.96 13.99 7.45
N TRP A 47 -2.20 14.12 6.14
CA TRP A 47 -2.33 15.42 5.48
C TRP A 47 -3.55 16.21 5.97
N LEU A 48 -4.71 15.55 6.10
CA LEU A 48 -5.92 16.18 6.66
C LEU A 48 -5.75 16.61 8.11
N ARG A 49 -4.91 15.91 8.89
CA ARG A 49 -4.58 16.26 10.27
C ARG A 49 -3.45 17.30 10.41
N LYS A 50 -2.89 17.81 9.30
CA LYS A 50 -1.69 18.67 9.27
C LYS A 50 -0.46 18.06 9.94
N GLU A 51 -0.40 16.74 10.05
CA GLU A 51 0.70 15.96 10.64
C GLU A 51 1.56 15.27 9.55
N PHE A 52 1.36 15.63 8.28
CA PHE A 52 2.02 14.97 7.17
C PHE A 52 3.52 15.31 7.09
N ASN A 53 4.35 14.28 7.11
CA ASN A 53 5.78 14.36 6.92
C ASN A 53 6.21 13.53 5.71
N ASP A 54 6.81 14.19 4.70
CA ASP A 54 7.27 13.55 3.46
C ASP A 54 8.22 12.35 3.73
N LYS A 55 9.16 12.48 4.68
CA LYS A 55 10.10 11.39 5.01
C LYS A 55 9.38 10.20 5.62
N GLN A 56 8.47 10.46 6.55
CA GLN A 56 7.70 9.40 7.21
C GLN A 56 6.78 8.69 6.23
N PHE A 57 6.20 9.41 5.26
CA PHE A 57 5.41 8.83 4.19
C PHE A 57 6.25 7.87 3.33
N VAL A 58 7.42 8.31 2.85
CA VAL A 58 8.30 7.46 2.02
C VAL A 58 8.74 6.21 2.79
N ILE A 59 9.14 6.36 4.06
CA ILE A 59 9.53 5.23 4.92
C ILE A 59 8.35 4.28 5.11
N SER A 60 7.15 4.79 5.38
CA SER A 60 5.95 3.96 5.55
C SER A 60 5.54 3.26 4.26
N PHE A 61 5.64 3.93 3.11
CA PHE A 61 5.31 3.37 1.81
C PHE A 61 6.24 2.20 1.47
N VAL A 62 7.55 2.44 1.51
CA VAL A 62 8.55 1.42 1.21
C VAL A 62 8.50 0.28 2.22
N SER A 63 8.40 0.58 3.51
CA SER A 63 8.33 -0.46 4.56
C SER A 63 7.08 -1.32 4.44
N ASN A 64 5.89 -0.74 4.21
CA ASN A 64 4.66 -1.53 4.09
C ASN A 64 4.71 -2.46 2.87
N VAL A 65 5.16 -1.96 1.72
CA VAL A 65 5.26 -2.77 0.49
C VAL A 65 6.30 -3.87 0.66
N LEU A 66 7.47 -3.56 1.23
CA LEU A 66 8.52 -4.56 1.50
C LEU A 66 8.05 -5.64 2.47
N VAL A 67 7.43 -5.25 3.60
CA VAL A 67 6.92 -6.20 4.59
C VAL A 67 5.83 -7.09 3.97
N ALA A 68 4.91 -6.52 3.21
CA ALA A 68 3.86 -7.29 2.54
C ALA A 68 4.45 -8.29 1.53
N ALA A 69 5.41 -7.86 0.70
CA ALA A 69 6.11 -8.74 -0.24
C ALA A 69 6.89 -9.86 0.48
N LEU A 70 7.59 -9.54 1.57
CA LEU A 70 8.32 -10.51 2.39
C LEU A 70 7.38 -11.53 3.04
N MET A 71 6.23 -11.10 3.57
CA MET A 71 5.26 -12.03 4.17
C MET A 71 4.74 -13.05 3.15
N VAL A 72 4.42 -12.59 1.94
CA VAL A 72 3.96 -13.48 0.86
C VAL A 72 5.09 -14.41 0.43
N TYR A 73 6.31 -13.89 0.32
CA TYR A 73 7.49 -14.67 -0.06
C TYR A 73 7.80 -15.77 0.94
N LEU A 74 7.79 -15.43 2.24
CA LEU A 74 7.94 -16.41 3.31
C LEU A 74 6.83 -17.45 3.26
N GLY A 75 5.58 -17.04 3.00
CA GLY A 75 4.47 -17.97 2.85
C GLY A 75 4.63 -18.92 1.69
N ASP A 76 5.09 -18.42 0.55
CA ASP A 76 5.37 -19.23 -0.64
C ASP A 76 6.45 -20.28 -0.33
N LYS A 77 7.52 -19.90 0.37
CA LYS A 77 8.57 -20.84 0.81
C LYS A 77 8.11 -21.86 1.84
N LEU A 78 7.09 -21.54 2.63
CA LEU A 78 6.51 -22.43 3.64
C LEU A 78 5.36 -23.30 3.07
N GLY A 79 5.04 -23.19 1.78
CA GLY A 79 3.93 -23.91 1.14
C GLY A 79 2.53 -23.39 1.52
N VAL A 80 2.46 -22.25 2.20
CA VAL A 80 1.22 -21.60 2.69
C VAL A 80 1.00 -20.22 2.05
N GLY A 81 1.61 -19.98 0.89
CA GLY A 81 1.62 -18.68 0.21
C GLY A 81 0.24 -18.13 -0.08
N ALA A 82 -0.71 -18.97 -0.48
CA ALA A 82 -2.09 -18.57 -0.74
C ALA A 82 -2.83 -18.11 0.53
N GLN A 83 -2.60 -18.80 1.66
CA GLN A 83 -3.23 -18.47 2.94
C GLN A 83 -2.64 -17.18 3.52
N LEU A 84 -1.31 -17.03 3.47
CA LEU A 84 -0.65 -15.81 3.91
C LEU A 84 -0.95 -14.61 3.00
N SER A 85 -1.02 -14.81 1.69
CA SER A 85 -1.49 -13.79 0.74
C SER A 85 -2.89 -13.29 1.10
N THR A 86 -3.82 -14.22 1.33
CA THR A 86 -5.19 -13.87 1.75
C THR A 86 -5.19 -13.12 3.08
N GLY A 87 -4.43 -13.59 4.08
CA GLY A 87 -4.33 -12.95 5.39
C GLY A 87 -3.76 -11.53 5.30
N VAL A 88 -2.70 -11.32 4.53
CA VAL A 88 -2.10 -10.00 4.30
C VAL A 88 -3.09 -9.06 3.61
N VAL A 89 -3.79 -9.52 2.57
CA VAL A 89 -4.79 -8.71 1.86
C VAL A 89 -5.92 -8.30 2.81
N VAL A 90 -6.42 -9.21 3.65
CA VAL A 90 -7.47 -8.90 4.63
C VAL A 90 -6.99 -7.87 5.66
N VAL A 91 -5.79 -8.05 6.23
CA VAL A 91 -5.23 -7.11 7.23
C VAL A 91 -4.99 -5.73 6.62
N LEU A 92 -4.39 -5.66 5.43
CA LEU A 92 -4.19 -4.39 4.74
C LEU A 92 -5.53 -3.75 4.35
N GLY A 93 -6.49 -4.55 3.89
CA GLY A 93 -7.85 -4.10 3.58
C GLY A 93 -8.53 -3.45 4.79
N MET A 94 -8.49 -4.12 5.95
CA MET A 94 -9.02 -3.57 7.21
C MET A 94 -8.38 -2.23 7.57
N ARG A 95 -7.06 -2.09 7.40
CA ARG A 95 -6.34 -0.82 7.64
C ARG A 95 -6.77 0.28 6.68
N ILE A 96 -6.91 -0.03 5.39
CA ILE A 96 -7.39 0.93 4.38
C ILE A 96 -8.77 1.44 4.78
N PHE A 97 -9.71 0.55 5.11
CA PHE A 97 -11.05 0.95 5.53
C PHE A 97 -11.04 1.80 6.80
N ALA A 98 -10.19 1.47 7.78
CA ALA A 98 -10.01 2.27 8.98
C ALA A 98 -9.44 3.68 8.68
N ASN A 99 -8.46 3.78 7.78
CA ASN A 99 -7.91 5.07 7.34
C ASN A 99 -8.97 5.91 6.62
N VAL A 100 -9.75 5.31 5.72
CA VAL A 100 -10.86 5.98 5.02
C VAL A 100 -11.95 6.44 6.00
N ALA A 101 -12.29 5.62 7.00
CA ALA A 101 -13.24 6.01 8.04
C ALA A 101 -12.75 7.24 8.84
N ALA A 102 -11.46 7.27 9.20
CA ALA A 102 -10.86 8.41 9.89
C ALA A 102 -10.81 9.67 9.00
N ILE A 103 -10.53 9.51 7.70
CA ILE A 103 -10.60 10.59 6.71
C ILE A 103 -12.02 11.17 6.66
N ARG A 104 -13.04 10.30 6.56
CA ARG A 104 -14.45 10.68 6.54
C ARG A 104 -14.84 11.44 7.80
N GLN A 105 -14.47 10.96 8.98
CA GLN A 105 -14.72 11.65 10.25
C GLN A 105 -14.11 13.06 10.28
N THR A 106 -12.85 13.18 9.82
CA THR A 106 -12.13 14.45 9.83
C THR A 106 -12.74 15.48 8.87
N LEU A 107 -13.21 15.03 7.70
CA LEU A 107 -13.87 15.88 6.69
C LEU A 107 -15.29 16.27 7.09
N PHE A 108 -16.06 15.33 7.63
CA PHE A 108 -17.50 15.53 7.84
C PHE A 108 -17.89 15.92 9.27
N LYS A 109 -16.94 16.07 10.22
CA LYS A 109 -17.21 16.41 11.65
C LYS A 109 -18.46 15.69 12.20
N ALA A 110 -18.59 14.41 11.88
CA ALA A 110 -19.66 13.55 12.39
C ALA A 110 -19.10 12.67 13.52
#